data_AF-A0A6A5V6A9-F1
#
_entry.id   AF-A0A6A5V6A9-F1
#
_cell.length_a   1.000
_cell.length_b   1.000
_cell.length_c   1.000
_cell.angle_alpha   90.00
_cell.angle_beta   90.00
_cell.angle_gamma   90.00
#
_symmetry.space_group_name_H-M   'P 1'
#
loop_
_entity.id
_entity.type
_entity.pdbx_description
1 polymer ?
#
loop_
_entity_poly.entity_id
_entity_poly.type
_entity_poly.pdbx_seq_one_letter_code
_entity_poly.pdbx_strand_id
1 'polypeptide(L)'
;MASAVDIITYVGIPLAVLGVLPTIYTAWKSFLTLRQITRMLYSNGVTAITRSALLSGIVEVEIPRQSITPLHRGDPKYFGLREKPSRLKGGTWTLFEWKEMVIGVKSYRLQYHDELVQPQAEIDFEALIAFLLDRGAVPSQAGWADLRGAGLWTVAGTRLLVSPDSDEEVLSVALSDDSDGILSLSLNWKPEWEGRGRDSLPPYWVKIKTPNGDDDLLARVNEIEEASKADGTTEKRNGAFLDDASAISEDLKRRTSTRIRISATGIQEAYRVEDAKHELRIQHLLPAPPSASPASTAGFWFCCAATALQAPQGGLWSFTIPPDILALARHSTVPCGVMVLLETMTDDEVPAWRTPYDDQAERLERQVKAQNQSRVMMEEARLPPAQRDAARKSRMEREAMDFHNDHRRRILMLQQRREAETLEAIQSQRLPIGLVAGANLKFLKHRLRLGVVPSLSTVVEHILHGMLQDSSFARRLSVMLDLWKSWAQSGGMTKSHYLAVKEDQVTFALASCLLAILRDMVSEPSGSVVGDLQECLRIWKKVRLG
;
A
#
# COMPACT_ATOMS: atom_id res chain seq x y z
N MET A 1 -27.63 52.99 -83.28
CA MET A 1 -26.60 53.57 -82.38
C MET A 1 -27.08 53.31 -80.97
N ALA A 2 -26.33 52.55 -80.16
CA ALA A 2 -26.68 52.35 -78.75
C ALA A 2 -26.39 53.65 -77.99
N SER A 3 -27.37 54.12 -77.19
CA SER A 3 -27.20 55.32 -76.37
C SER A 3 -26.20 55.06 -75.25
N ALA A 4 -25.44 56.07 -74.81
CA ALA A 4 -24.57 55.96 -73.64
C ALA A 4 -25.34 55.49 -72.39
N VAL A 5 -26.64 55.80 -72.32
CA VAL A 5 -27.56 55.32 -71.28
C VAL A 5 -27.73 53.80 -71.38
N ASP A 6 -27.91 53.24 -72.58
CA ASP A 6 -28.07 51.79 -72.78
C ASP A 6 -26.81 51.02 -72.35
N ILE A 7 -25.62 51.55 -72.64
CA ILE A 7 -24.35 50.92 -72.23
C ILE A 7 -24.20 50.90 -70.71
N ILE A 8 -24.56 51.99 -70.03
CA ILE A 8 -24.52 52.06 -68.57
C ILE A 8 -25.55 51.10 -67.94
N THR A 9 -26.76 51.03 -68.50
CA THR A 9 -27.84 50.20 -67.94
C THR A 9 -27.61 48.71 -68.19
N TYR A 10 -27.17 48.31 -69.40
CA TYR A 10 -27.04 46.90 -69.78
C TYR A 10 -25.64 46.30 -69.51
N VAL A 11 -24.60 47.12 -69.42
CA VAL A 11 -23.22 46.64 -69.14
C VAL A 11 -22.71 47.16 -67.80
N GLY A 12 -22.87 48.46 -67.53
CA GLY A 12 -22.37 49.10 -66.31
C GLY A 12 -23.00 48.55 -65.02
N ILE A 13 -24.33 48.43 -64.98
CA ILE A 13 -25.05 47.92 -63.79
C ILE A 13 -24.69 46.45 -63.52
N PRO A 14 -24.74 45.51 -64.48
CA PRO A 14 -24.33 44.13 -64.23
C PRO A 14 -22.86 43.99 -63.80
N LEU A 15 -21.95 44.80 -64.36
CA LEU A 15 -20.53 44.78 -63.98
C LEU A 15 -20.33 45.29 -62.54
N ALA A 16 -21.07 46.32 -62.12
CA ALA A 16 -21.06 46.79 -60.74
C ALA A 16 -21.64 45.75 -59.77
N VAL A 17 -22.72 45.07 -60.15
CA VAL A 17 -23.30 43.97 -59.36
C VAL A 17 -22.31 42.80 -59.25
N LEU A 18 -21.63 42.43 -60.35
CA LEU A 18 -20.56 41.43 -60.33
C LEU A 18 -19.40 41.82 -59.40
N GLY A 19 -19.08 43.11 -59.31
CA GLY A 19 -18.06 43.62 -58.39
C GLY A 19 -18.44 43.52 -56.91
N VAL A 20 -19.73 43.63 -56.57
CA VAL A 20 -20.24 43.61 -55.18
C VAL A 20 -20.64 42.19 -54.72
N LEU A 21 -20.88 41.26 -55.65
CA LEU A 21 -21.23 39.86 -55.34
C LEU A 21 -20.26 39.15 -54.38
N PRO A 22 -18.92 39.29 -54.50
CA PRO A 22 -17.99 38.69 -53.53
C PRO A 22 -18.16 39.22 -52.10
N THR A 23 -18.45 40.52 -51.96
CA THR A 23 -18.70 41.15 -50.65
C THR A 23 -20.03 40.67 -50.06
N ILE A 24 -21.08 40.58 -50.88
CA ILE A 24 -22.38 40.03 -50.46
C ILE A 24 -22.24 38.57 -50.06
N TYR A 25 -21.51 37.77 -50.83
CA TYR A 25 -21.25 36.37 -50.51
C TYR A 25 -20.50 36.22 -49.20
N THR A 26 -19.46 37.03 -48.96
CA THR A 26 -18.68 37.04 -47.71
C THR A 26 -19.56 37.43 -46.51
N ALA A 27 -20.37 38.48 -46.65
CA ALA A 27 -21.29 38.92 -45.60
C ALA A 27 -22.37 37.87 -45.29
N TRP A 28 -22.97 37.27 -46.32
CA TRP A 28 -23.96 36.21 -46.17
C TRP A 28 -23.36 34.98 -45.49
N LYS A 29 -22.16 34.57 -45.91
CA LYS A 29 -21.47 33.41 -45.32
C LYS A 29 -21.08 33.66 -43.87
N SER A 30 -20.57 34.85 -43.54
CA SER A 30 -20.27 35.28 -42.16
C SER A 30 -21.51 35.28 -41.26
N PHE A 31 -22.66 35.67 -41.79
CA PHE A 31 -23.93 35.59 -41.06
C PHE A 31 -24.37 34.14 -40.80
N LEU A 32 -24.23 33.26 -41.79
CA LEU A 32 -24.54 31.84 -41.62
C LEU A 32 -23.61 31.16 -40.60
N THR A 33 -22.31 31.45 -40.65
CA THR A 33 -21.33 30.92 -39.69
C THR A 33 -21.61 31.42 -38.28
N LEU A 34 -21.91 32.71 -38.10
CA LEU A 34 -22.34 33.26 -36.81
C LEU A 34 -23.56 32.52 -36.27
N ARG A 35 -24.60 32.35 -37.09
CA ARG A 35 -25.83 31.64 -36.67
C ARG A 35 -25.56 30.19 -36.29
N GLN A 36 -24.67 29.51 -37.02
CA GLN A 36 -24.25 28.14 -36.71
C GLN A 36 -23.50 28.08 -35.38
N ILE A 37 -22.55 28.99 -35.16
CA ILE A 37 -21.76 29.10 -33.92
C ILE A 37 -22.67 29.41 -32.72
N THR A 38 -23.57 30.39 -32.83
CA THR A 38 -24.52 30.72 -31.74
C THR A 38 -25.44 29.56 -31.41
N ARG A 39 -25.93 28.83 -32.42
CA ARG A 39 -26.72 27.60 -32.20
C ARG A 39 -25.92 26.52 -31.49
N MET A 40 -24.67 26.31 -31.90
CA MET A 40 -23.77 25.33 -31.32
C MET A 40 -23.45 25.67 -29.85
N LEU A 41 -23.16 26.94 -29.55
CA LEU A 41 -22.94 27.42 -28.17
C LEU A 41 -24.18 27.21 -27.29
N TYR A 42 -25.36 27.58 -27.81
CA TYR A 42 -26.62 27.42 -27.09
C TYR A 42 -26.97 25.95 -26.83
N SER A 43 -26.77 25.07 -27.82
CA SER A 43 -27.05 23.63 -27.65
C SER A 43 -26.13 22.97 -26.61
N ASN A 44 -24.93 23.51 -26.41
CA ASN A 44 -23.96 23.03 -25.43
C ASN A 44 -24.03 23.78 -24.09
N GLY A 45 -24.99 24.70 -23.91
CA GLY A 45 -25.16 25.47 -22.68
C GLY A 45 -24.01 26.43 -22.35
N VAL A 46 -23.17 26.77 -23.34
CA VAL A 46 -22.01 27.64 -23.14
C VAL A 46 -22.45 29.10 -23.24
N THR A 47 -22.23 29.87 -22.18
CA THR A 47 -22.43 31.33 -22.19
C THR A 47 -21.26 32.00 -22.90
N ALA A 48 -21.51 32.64 -24.04
CA ALA A 48 -20.47 33.27 -24.84
C ALA A 48 -20.97 34.53 -25.53
N ILE A 49 -20.07 35.49 -25.76
CA ILE A 49 -20.35 36.72 -26.50
C ILE A 49 -19.83 36.52 -27.92
N THR A 50 -20.71 36.53 -28.92
CA THR A 50 -20.36 36.38 -30.34
C THR A 50 -20.45 37.72 -31.07
N ARG A 51 -19.38 38.15 -31.74
CA ARG A 51 -19.30 39.34 -32.58
C ARG A 51 -18.90 38.93 -34.01
N SER A 52 -19.52 39.48 -35.04
CA SER A 52 -19.17 39.18 -36.44
C SER A 52 -18.72 40.42 -37.19
N ALA A 53 -17.57 40.35 -37.84
CA ALA A 53 -17.14 41.33 -38.81
C ALA A 53 -17.54 40.84 -40.22
N LEU A 54 -18.68 41.33 -40.72
CA LEU A 54 -19.31 40.84 -41.96
C LEU A 54 -18.43 41.07 -43.21
N LEU A 55 -17.65 42.15 -43.23
CA LEU A 55 -16.78 42.50 -44.37
C LEU A 55 -15.50 41.65 -44.42
N SER A 56 -14.96 41.23 -43.27
CA SER A 56 -13.76 40.39 -43.20
C SER A 56 -14.06 38.90 -43.15
N GLY A 57 -15.31 38.52 -42.89
CA GLY A 57 -15.71 37.12 -42.74
C GLY A 57 -15.25 36.47 -41.43
N ILE A 58 -14.82 37.28 -40.45
CA ILE A 58 -14.29 36.80 -39.17
C ILE A 58 -15.39 36.84 -38.11
N VAL A 59 -15.52 35.76 -37.36
CA VAL A 59 -16.40 35.68 -36.18
C VAL A 59 -15.52 35.63 -34.93
N GLU A 60 -15.68 36.63 -34.07
CA GLU A 60 -15.03 36.68 -32.77
C GLU A 60 -15.98 36.08 -31.71
N VAL A 61 -15.49 35.11 -30.94
CA VAL A 61 -16.25 34.45 -29.88
C VAL A 61 -15.49 34.58 -28.58
N GLU A 62 -16.07 35.26 -27.60
CA GLU A 62 -15.52 35.40 -26.26
C GLU A 62 -16.23 34.39 -25.32
N ILE A 63 -15.48 33.40 -24.82
CA ILE A 63 -15.98 32.38 -23.89
C ILE A 63 -15.30 32.57 -22.53
N PRO A 64 -16.04 32.60 -21.39
CA PRO A 64 -15.45 32.72 -20.08
C PRO A 64 -14.59 31.48 -19.73
N ARG A 65 -13.39 31.72 -19.21
CA ARG A 65 -12.56 30.70 -18.54
C ARG A 65 -13.09 30.51 -17.12
N GLN A 66 -13.31 29.26 -16.72
CA GLN A 66 -13.87 28.91 -15.42
C GLN A 66 -12.85 28.20 -14.53
N SER A 67 -12.94 28.46 -13.22
CA SER A 67 -12.46 27.56 -12.18
C SER A 67 -13.62 26.66 -11.77
N ILE A 68 -13.33 25.37 -11.57
CA ILE A 68 -14.30 24.42 -11.06
C ILE A 68 -13.81 23.84 -9.74
N THR A 69 -14.76 23.50 -8.87
CA THR A 69 -14.50 22.77 -7.62
C THR A 69 -15.54 21.66 -7.48
N PRO A 70 -15.16 20.45 -7.05
CA PRO A 70 -16.11 19.38 -6.76
C PRO A 70 -17.21 19.86 -5.81
N LEU A 71 -18.44 19.39 -6.03
CA LEU A 71 -19.53 19.60 -5.09
C LEU A 71 -19.24 18.94 -3.74
N HIS A 72 -19.99 19.30 -2.71
CA HIS A 72 -19.87 18.61 -1.44
C HIS A 72 -20.45 17.20 -1.58
N ARG A 73 -19.82 16.18 -0.99
CA ARG A 73 -20.29 14.78 -1.09
C ARG A 73 -21.73 14.57 -0.61
N GLY A 74 -22.20 15.44 0.28
CA GLY A 74 -23.59 15.44 0.78
C GLY A 74 -24.63 15.95 -0.22
N ASP A 75 -24.21 16.58 -1.32
CA ASP A 75 -25.12 17.09 -2.35
C ASP A 75 -25.66 15.94 -3.20
N PRO A 76 -26.97 15.91 -3.52
CA PRO A 76 -27.59 14.81 -4.28
C PRO A 76 -27.00 14.68 -5.69
N LYS A 77 -26.44 15.77 -6.20
CA LYS A 77 -25.86 15.86 -7.54
C LYS A 77 -24.40 15.43 -7.62
N TYR A 78 -23.74 15.21 -6.49
CA TYR A 78 -22.33 14.82 -6.43
C TYR A 78 -22.05 13.52 -7.20
N PHE A 79 -22.95 12.53 -7.06
CA PHE A 79 -22.85 11.24 -7.72
C PHE A 79 -23.53 11.22 -9.10
N GLY A 80 -24.28 12.25 -9.48
CA GLY A 80 -24.96 12.31 -10.77
C GLY A 80 -24.08 12.88 -11.89
N LEU A 81 -24.33 12.43 -13.12
CA LEU A 81 -23.85 13.08 -14.33
C LEU A 81 -24.73 14.28 -14.69
N ARG A 82 -24.13 15.27 -15.36
CA ARG A 82 -24.87 16.42 -15.89
C ARG A 82 -25.79 15.95 -17.02
N GLU A 83 -27.05 16.37 -17.02
CA GLU A 83 -28.04 15.95 -18.03
C GLU A 83 -27.66 16.35 -19.47
N LYS A 84 -26.95 17.47 -19.61
CA LYS A 84 -26.55 18.05 -20.91
C LYS A 84 -25.07 18.43 -20.85
N PRO A 85 -24.15 17.46 -21.01
CA PRO A 85 -22.73 17.77 -21.14
C PRO A 85 -22.46 18.44 -22.49
N SER A 86 -21.44 19.29 -22.52
CA SER A 86 -20.96 19.90 -23.75
C SER A 86 -20.28 18.84 -24.62
N ARG A 87 -20.61 18.86 -25.91
CA ARG A 87 -20.01 18.02 -26.95
C ARG A 87 -18.90 18.75 -27.72
N LEU A 88 -18.58 19.97 -27.30
CA LEU A 88 -17.45 20.71 -27.88
C LEU A 88 -16.13 20.08 -27.44
N LYS A 89 -15.14 20.10 -28.32
CA LYS A 89 -13.75 19.75 -27.95
C LYS A 89 -13.31 20.67 -26.79
N GLY A 90 -12.58 20.14 -25.82
CA GLY A 90 -12.21 20.90 -24.61
C GLY A 90 -13.31 20.99 -23.54
N GLY A 91 -14.48 20.41 -23.81
CA GLY A 91 -15.66 20.45 -22.93
C GLY A 91 -15.79 19.27 -21.98
N THR A 92 -14.80 18.37 -21.89
CA THR A 92 -14.94 17.12 -21.12
C THR A 92 -15.20 17.35 -19.63
N TRP A 93 -14.73 18.47 -19.08
CA TRP A 93 -15.04 18.86 -17.71
C TRP A 93 -16.54 19.05 -17.46
N THR A 94 -17.36 19.32 -18.46
CA THR A 94 -18.82 19.52 -18.27
C THR A 94 -19.62 18.23 -18.03
N LEU A 95 -18.96 17.06 -18.05
CA LEU A 95 -19.60 15.76 -17.76
C LEU A 95 -20.23 15.71 -16.36
N PHE A 96 -19.60 16.36 -15.39
CA PHE A 96 -20.09 16.44 -14.01
C PHE A 96 -20.65 17.82 -13.68
N GLU A 97 -21.41 17.88 -12.59
CA GLU A 97 -21.80 19.15 -11.99
C GLU A 97 -20.71 19.66 -11.04
N TRP A 98 -20.28 20.90 -11.27
CA TRP A 98 -19.24 21.56 -10.49
C TRP A 98 -19.76 22.85 -9.88
N LYS A 99 -19.07 23.31 -8.85
CA LYS A 99 -19.15 24.72 -8.45
C LYS A 99 -18.27 25.55 -9.39
N GLU A 100 -18.91 26.28 -10.31
CA GLU A 100 -18.25 27.08 -11.35
C GLU A 100 -17.96 28.51 -10.84
N MET A 101 -16.76 29.04 -11.10
CA MET A 101 -16.39 30.45 -10.89
C MET A 101 -15.69 31.01 -12.12
N VAL A 102 -16.08 32.20 -12.59
CA VAL A 102 -15.44 32.82 -13.76
C VAL A 102 -14.12 33.47 -13.35
N ILE A 103 -13.00 33.05 -13.97
CA ILE A 103 -11.67 33.63 -13.72
C ILE A 103 -11.27 34.62 -14.81
N GLY A 104 -11.69 34.39 -16.06
CA GLY A 104 -11.28 35.22 -17.19
C GLY A 104 -12.11 34.96 -18.43
N VAL A 105 -11.63 35.44 -19.58
CA VAL A 105 -12.29 35.27 -20.89
C VAL A 105 -11.25 34.87 -21.92
N LYS A 106 -11.61 33.95 -22.81
CA LYS A 106 -10.83 33.57 -23.98
C LYS A 106 -11.54 34.01 -25.24
N SER A 107 -10.86 34.79 -26.07
CA SER A 107 -11.35 35.20 -27.37
C SER A 107 -10.84 34.27 -28.47
N TYR A 108 -11.76 33.76 -29.28
CA TYR A 108 -11.49 32.99 -30.48
C TYR A 108 -11.78 33.86 -31.69
N ARG A 109 -10.88 33.88 -32.66
CA ARG A 109 -11.12 34.47 -33.97
C ARG A 109 -11.24 33.34 -34.96
N LEU A 110 -12.47 33.02 -35.33
CA LEU A 110 -12.77 31.93 -36.23
C LEU A 110 -12.88 32.47 -37.65
N GLN A 111 -12.02 31.96 -38.53
CA GLN A 111 -12.12 32.13 -39.96
C GLN A 111 -12.49 30.78 -40.59
N TYR A 112 -13.04 30.82 -41.80
CA TYR A 112 -13.57 29.66 -42.52
C TYR A 112 -12.74 28.37 -42.29
N HIS A 113 -13.38 27.35 -41.69
CA HIS A 113 -12.89 26.01 -41.30
C HIS A 113 -12.33 25.84 -39.88
N ASP A 114 -12.21 26.91 -39.08
CA ASP A 114 -11.80 26.76 -37.69
C ASP A 114 -12.89 26.09 -36.84
N GLU A 115 -12.49 25.11 -36.03
CA GLU A 115 -13.39 24.44 -35.10
C GLU A 115 -13.50 25.21 -33.78
N LEU A 116 -14.72 25.33 -33.28
CA LEU A 116 -14.97 25.94 -31.98
C LEU A 116 -14.59 24.97 -30.85
N VAL A 117 -13.66 25.38 -30.01
CA VAL A 117 -13.19 24.64 -28.83
C VAL A 117 -13.69 25.35 -27.57
N GLN A 118 -14.15 24.58 -26.58
CA GLN A 118 -14.48 25.10 -25.26
C GLN A 118 -13.19 25.29 -24.45
N PRO A 119 -13.01 26.42 -23.74
CA PRO A 119 -11.84 26.62 -22.90
C PRO A 119 -11.81 25.58 -21.77
N GLN A 120 -10.62 25.03 -21.51
CA GLN A 120 -10.37 24.14 -20.38
C GLN A 120 -10.60 24.88 -19.05
N ALA A 121 -11.18 24.18 -18.08
CA ALA A 121 -11.43 24.71 -16.74
C ALA A 121 -10.22 24.49 -15.82
N GLU A 122 -9.99 25.40 -14.87
CA GLU A 122 -8.99 25.21 -13.81
C GLU A 122 -9.59 24.45 -12.64
N ILE A 123 -8.93 23.38 -12.21
CA ILE A 123 -9.30 22.63 -11.02
C ILE A 123 -8.07 22.37 -10.16
N ASP A 124 -8.29 22.30 -8.84
CA ASP A 124 -7.30 21.78 -7.90
C ASP A 124 -7.08 20.28 -8.20
N PHE A 125 -5.83 19.90 -8.46
CA PHE A 125 -5.53 18.54 -8.91
C PHE A 125 -5.87 17.51 -7.83
N GLU A 126 -5.59 17.85 -6.57
CA GLU A 126 -5.88 16.98 -5.43
C GLU A 126 -7.38 16.73 -5.30
N ALA A 127 -8.18 17.79 -5.42
CA ALA A 127 -9.63 17.71 -5.33
C ALA A 127 -10.24 16.90 -6.50
N LEU A 128 -9.69 17.03 -7.71
CA LEU A 128 -10.10 16.25 -8.87
C LEU A 128 -9.86 14.75 -8.67
N ILE A 129 -8.64 14.38 -8.25
CA ILE A 129 -8.30 12.97 -8.01
C ILE A 129 -9.14 12.40 -6.87
N ALA A 130 -9.28 13.13 -5.75
CA ALA A 130 -10.13 12.71 -4.65
C ALA A 130 -11.58 12.44 -5.10
N PHE A 131 -12.14 13.32 -5.93
CA PHE A 131 -13.48 13.18 -6.48
C PHE A 131 -13.62 11.93 -7.37
N LEU A 132 -12.68 11.70 -8.29
CA LEU A 132 -12.74 10.56 -9.21
C LEU A 132 -12.53 9.23 -8.48
N LEU A 133 -11.62 9.17 -7.51
CA LEU A 133 -11.43 8.00 -6.66
C LEU A 133 -12.67 7.71 -5.80
N ASP A 134 -13.36 8.74 -5.28
CA ASP A 134 -14.61 8.53 -4.52
C ASP A 134 -15.71 7.90 -5.37
N ARG A 135 -15.71 8.17 -6.68
CA ARG A 135 -16.65 7.57 -7.64
C ARG A 135 -16.23 6.17 -8.13
N GLY A 136 -15.02 5.73 -7.79
CA GLY A 136 -14.53 4.38 -8.07
C GLY A 136 -13.53 4.27 -9.21
N ALA A 137 -12.95 5.39 -9.66
CA ALA A 137 -11.80 5.33 -10.57
C ALA A 137 -10.60 4.66 -9.87
N VAL A 138 -9.79 3.93 -10.63
CA VAL A 138 -8.59 3.23 -10.11
C VAL A 138 -7.34 3.89 -10.71
N PRO A 139 -6.29 4.16 -9.92
CA PRO A 139 -5.07 4.77 -10.45
C PRO A 139 -4.24 3.77 -11.26
N SER A 140 -3.80 4.20 -12.45
CA SER A 140 -2.94 3.41 -13.34
C SER A 140 -1.47 3.59 -12.98
N GLN A 141 -0.81 2.51 -12.57
CA GLN A 141 0.59 2.54 -12.16
C GLN A 141 1.52 3.10 -13.25
N ALA A 142 1.35 2.65 -14.50
CA ALA A 142 2.18 3.10 -15.61
C ALA A 142 1.99 4.60 -15.90
N GLY A 143 0.74 5.07 -15.91
CA GLY A 143 0.46 6.47 -16.23
C GLY A 143 1.00 7.46 -15.20
N TRP A 144 0.92 7.12 -13.90
CA TRP A 144 1.50 7.96 -12.86
C TRP A 144 3.03 7.95 -12.87
N ALA A 145 3.66 6.80 -13.17
CA ALA A 145 5.10 6.71 -13.33
C ALA A 145 5.60 7.55 -14.52
N ASP A 146 4.90 7.50 -15.65
CA ASP A 146 5.20 8.29 -16.85
C ASP A 146 5.02 9.79 -16.59
N LEU A 147 3.91 10.16 -15.95
CA LEU A 147 3.65 11.55 -15.59
C LEU A 147 4.73 12.10 -14.65
N ARG A 148 5.14 11.33 -13.65
CA ARG A 148 6.22 11.71 -12.74
C ARG A 148 7.56 11.88 -13.49
N GLY A 149 7.87 10.99 -14.42
CA GLY A 149 9.14 10.98 -15.14
C GLY A 149 9.24 12.05 -16.23
N ALA A 150 8.19 12.23 -17.04
CA ALA A 150 8.16 13.12 -18.19
C ALA A 150 7.53 14.49 -17.91
N GLY A 151 6.73 14.61 -16.85
CA GLY A 151 6.05 15.85 -16.45
C GLY A 151 5.15 16.39 -17.56
N LEU A 152 5.36 17.63 -17.98
CA LEU A 152 4.59 18.26 -19.07
C LEU A 152 4.82 17.62 -20.45
N TRP A 153 5.87 16.81 -20.62
CA TRP A 153 6.19 16.12 -21.88
C TRP A 153 5.54 14.73 -21.98
N THR A 154 4.69 14.39 -21.02
CA THR A 154 3.94 13.12 -21.04
C THR A 154 3.07 13.04 -22.28
N VAL A 155 3.08 11.88 -22.95
CA VAL A 155 2.38 11.69 -24.21
C VAL A 155 0.87 11.87 -24.01
N ALA A 156 0.22 12.62 -24.90
CA ALA A 156 -1.23 12.77 -24.88
C ALA A 156 -1.91 11.40 -25.04
N GLY A 157 -2.94 11.13 -24.24
CA GLY A 157 -3.61 9.83 -24.13
C GLY A 157 -3.03 8.91 -23.04
N THR A 158 -1.99 9.33 -22.32
CA THR A 158 -1.49 8.56 -21.16
C THR A 158 -2.56 8.49 -20.09
N ARG A 159 -2.97 7.27 -19.71
CA ARG A 159 -4.07 7.01 -18.77
C ARG A 159 -3.60 7.13 -17.33
N LEU A 160 -4.09 8.11 -16.60
CA LEU A 160 -3.79 8.32 -15.17
C LEU A 160 -4.77 7.57 -14.28
N LEU A 161 -6.06 7.62 -14.62
CA LEU A 161 -7.11 6.86 -13.94
C LEU A 161 -7.84 5.99 -14.95
N VAL A 162 -8.20 4.78 -14.53
CA VAL A 162 -8.91 3.79 -15.33
C VAL A 162 -10.23 3.39 -14.69
N SER A 163 -11.14 2.85 -15.51
CA SER A 163 -12.41 2.30 -15.05
C SER A 163 -12.16 1.09 -14.14
N PRO A 164 -13.06 0.84 -13.16
CA PRO A 164 -12.89 -0.27 -12.21
C PRO A 164 -12.94 -1.65 -12.88
N ASP A 165 -13.70 -1.79 -13.97
CA ASP A 165 -14.03 -3.08 -14.59
C ASP A 165 -13.42 -3.30 -15.98
N SER A 166 -13.18 -2.23 -16.75
CA SER A 166 -12.85 -2.33 -18.19
C SER A 166 -11.49 -1.74 -18.61
N ASP A 167 -10.68 -1.27 -17.64
CA ASP A 167 -9.38 -0.61 -17.89
C ASP A 167 -9.45 0.54 -18.92
N GLU A 168 -10.63 1.14 -19.07
CA GLU A 168 -10.89 2.24 -19.97
C GLU A 168 -10.39 3.55 -19.36
N GLU A 169 -9.98 4.50 -20.20
CA GLU A 169 -9.49 5.79 -19.71
C GLU A 169 -10.60 6.58 -19.01
N VAL A 170 -10.36 6.95 -17.76
CA VAL A 170 -11.21 7.87 -16.99
C VAL A 170 -10.60 9.26 -17.01
N LEU A 171 -9.30 9.33 -16.74
CA LEU A 171 -8.53 10.57 -16.75
C LEU A 171 -7.26 10.32 -17.54
N SER A 172 -7.04 11.09 -18.60
CA SER A 172 -5.83 10.97 -19.44
C SER A 172 -5.20 12.32 -19.71
N VAL A 173 -3.91 12.33 -20.01
CA VAL A 173 -3.16 13.55 -20.37
C VAL A 173 -3.66 14.05 -21.72
N ALA A 174 -4.07 15.31 -21.79
CA ALA A 174 -4.53 15.96 -23.01
C ALA A 174 -3.41 16.78 -23.68
N LEU A 175 -3.62 17.16 -24.93
CA LEU A 175 -2.71 18.05 -25.66
C LEU A 175 -2.56 19.40 -24.95
N SER A 176 -1.32 19.90 -24.91
CA SER A 176 -0.92 21.12 -24.19
C SER A 176 -1.18 22.41 -24.96
N ASP A 177 -1.91 22.37 -26.08
CA ASP A 177 -1.98 23.45 -27.09
C ASP A 177 -2.40 24.82 -26.55
N ASP A 178 -2.97 24.89 -25.35
CA ASP A 178 -3.47 26.11 -24.71
C ASP A 178 -3.11 26.26 -23.21
N SER A 179 -2.19 25.45 -22.69
CA SER A 179 -2.11 25.26 -21.24
C SER A 179 -1.08 26.09 -20.48
N ASP A 180 -0.39 27.06 -21.11
CA ASP A 180 0.48 28.05 -20.42
C ASP A 180 1.46 27.41 -19.39
N GLY A 181 1.95 26.19 -19.65
CA GLY A 181 2.83 25.44 -18.72
C GLY A 181 2.10 24.71 -17.57
N ILE A 182 0.78 24.60 -17.64
CA ILE A 182 -0.08 23.82 -16.75
C ILE A 182 -0.40 22.47 -17.41
N LEU A 183 -0.49 21.41 -16.61
CA LEU A 183 -0.87 20.08 -17.09
C LEU A 183 -2.32 20.08 -17.61
N SER A 184 -2.51 19.64 -18.85
CA SER A 184 -3.82 19.46 -19.46
C SER A 184 -4.29 18.02 -19.33
N LEU A 185 -5.53 17.84 -18.90
CA LEU A 185 -6.16 16.56 -18.68
C LEU A 185 -7.50 16.51 -19.41
N SER A 186 -7.83 15.33 -19.93
CA SER A 186 -9.15 15.04 -20.49
C SER A 186 -9.87 14.04 -19.61
N LEU A 187 -11.18 14.24 -19.49
CA LEU A 187 -12.06 13.41 -18.67
C LEU A 187 -12.96 12.57 -19.58
N ASN A 188 -13.07 11.29 -19.27
CA ASN A 188 -14.06 10.42 -19.88
C ASN A 188 -14.77 9.66 -18.75
N TRP A 189 -16.10 9.71 -18.72
CA TRP A 189 -16.87 8.98 -17.72
C TRP A 189 -18.12 8.41 -18.36
N LYS A 190 -18.34 7.11 -18.15
CA LYS A 190 -19.55 6.42 -18.57
C LYS A 190 -20.51 6.23 -17.38
N PRO A 191 -21.83 6.33 -17.59
CA PRO A 191 -22.81 6.10 -16.53
C PRO A 191 -22.74 4.68 -15.96
N GLU A 192 -22.27 3.72 -16.75
CA GLU A 192 -22.11 2.31 -16.37
C GLU A 192 -21.07 2.12 -15.25
N TRP A 193 -20.16 3.07 -15.06
CA TRP A 193 -19.10 3.01 -14.05
C TRP A 193 -19.53 3.57 -12.69
N GLU A 194 -20.78 4.03 -12.54
CA GLU A 194 -21.32 4.51 -11.26
C GLU A 194 -21.58 3.34 -10.28
N GLY A 195 -20.51 2.73 -9.78
CA GLY A 195 -20.59 1.64 -8.80
C GLY A 195 -20.61 2.11 -7.34
N ARG A 196 -20.15 3.35 -7.06
CA ARG A 196 -20.05 3.92 -5.70
C ARG A 196 -21.11 5.00 -5.48
N GLY A 197 -21.87 4.88 -4.39
CA GLY A 197 -22.90 5.84 -3.98
C GLY A 197 -22.62 6.53 -2.65
N ARG A 198 -23.62 7.21 -2.09
CA ARG A 198 -23.52 7.97 -0.83
C ARG A 198 -23.04 7.13 0.37
N ASP A 199 -23.36 5.83 0.37
CA ASP A 199 -23.03 4.89 1.43
C ASP A 199 -21.63 4.27 1.27
N SER A 200 -20.94 4.52 0.15
CA SER A 200 -19.56 4.13 -0.05
C SER A 200 -18.64 4.87 0.93
N LEU A 201 -17.43 4.36 1.13
CA LEU A 201 -16.45 5.06 1.96
C LEU A 201 -15.72 6.14 1.15
N PRO A 202 -15.49 7.33 1.71
CA PRO A 202 -14.64 8.32 1.05
C PRO A 202 -13.21 7.78 0.82
N PRO A 203 -12.43 8.34 -0.11
CA PRO A 203 -11.12 7.82 -0.52
C PRO A 203 -10.02 7.87 0.56
N TYR A 204 -10.26 8.54 1.68
CA TYR A 204 -9.36 8.59 2.85
C TYR A 204 -9.72 7.56 3.92
N TRP A 205 -10.75 6.76 3.66
CA TRP A 205 -11.35 5.86 4.64
C TRP A 205 -11.17 4.41 4.23
N VAL A 206 -10.72 3.62 5.20
CA VAL A 206 -10.49 2.19 5.06
C VAL A 206 -11.58 1.44 5.81
N LYS A 207 -12.15 0.42 5.18
CA LYS A 207 -12.93 -0.60 5.89
C LYS A 207 -12.00 -1.76 6.22
N ILE A 208 -11.85 -2.06 7.50
CA ILE A 208 -11.23 -3.31 7.94
C ILE A 208 -12.36 -4.26 8.28
N LYS A 209 -12.44 -5.38 7.55
CA LYS A 209 -13.43 -6.43 7.81
C LYS A 209 -13.03 -7.21 9.05
N THR A 210 -14.03 -7.73 9.73
CA THR A 210 -13.83 -8.66 10.84
C THR A 210 -13.54 -10.06 10.31
N PRO A 211 -12.68 -10.85 10.97
CA PRO A 211 -12.52 -12.26 10.65
C PRO A 211 -13.86 -13.00 10.71
N ASN A 212 -14.09 -13.90 9.75
CA ASN A 212 -15.20 -14.85 9.83
C ASN A 212 -14.95 -15.81 11.01
N GLY A 213 -16.02 -16.19 11.72
CA GLY A 213 -15.94 -16.77 13.07
C GLY A 213 -15.05 -18.00 13.28
N ASP A 214 -14.71 -18.76 12.21
CA ASP A 214 -13.85 -19.95 12.28
C ASP A 214 -12.34 -19.64 12.10
N ASP A 215 -11.99 -18.47 11.54
CA ASP A 215 -10.61 -18.06 11.20
C ASP A 215 -10.10 -16.87 12.06
N ASP A 216 -10.65 -16.69 13.26
CA ASP A 216 -10.28 -15.60 14.17
C ASP A 216 -8.87 -15.81 14.74
N LEU A 217 -7.87 -15.26 14.04
CA LEU A 217 -6.46 -15.38 14.41
C LEU A 217 -6.17 -14.80 15.79
N LEU A 218 -6.82 -13.70 16.17
CA LEU A 218 -6.55 -13.04 17.45
C LEU A 218 -7.01 -13.91 18.62
N ALA A 219 -8.20 -14.51 18.52
CA ALA A 219 -8.70 -15.43 19.53
C ALA A 219 -7.74 -16.63 19.72
N ARG A 220 -7.26 -17.21 18.61
CA ARG A 220 -6.32 -18.35 18.66
C ARG A 220 -4.94 -17.99 19.21
N VAL A 221 -4.44 -16.80 18.91
CA VAL A 221 -3.18 -16.30 19.48
C VAL A 221 -3.33 -16.11 20.99
N ASN A 222 -4.43 -15.50 21.44
CA ASN A 222 -4.72 -15.34 22.86
C ASN A 222 -4.86 -16.68 23.60
N GLU A 223 -5.52 -17.68 23.00
CA GLU A 223 -5.61 -19.04 23.55
C GLU A 223 -4.22 -19.68 23.78
N ILE A 224 -3.29 -19.53 22.82
CA ILE A 224 -1.93 -20.05 22.94
C ILE A 224 -1.14 -19.31 24.03
N GLU A 225 -1.35 -18.00 24.16
CA GLU A 225 -0.70 -17.20 25.19
C GLU A 225 -1.19 -17.54 26.60
N GLU A 226 -2.50 -17.72 26.77
CA GLU A 226 -3.10 -18.15 28.02
C GLU A 226 -2.60 -19.55 28.42
N ALA A 227 -2.50 -20.47 27.46
CA ALA A 227 -1.93 -21.80 27.69
C ALA A 227 -0.44 -21.72 28.09
N SER A 228 0.34 -20.83 27.46
CA SER A 228 1.77 -20.65 27.76
C SER A 228 2.01 -20.00 29.13
N LYS A 229 1.11 -19.12 29.58
CA LYS A 229 1.13 -18.54 30.93
C LYS A 229 0.70 -19.54 32.00
N ALA A 230 -0.24 -20.44 31.69
CA ALA A 230 -0.69 -21.49 32.61
C ALA A 230 0.41 -22.52 32.93
N ASP A 231 1.26 -22.87 31.96
CA ASP A 231 2.40 -23.77 32.17
C ASP A 231 3.60 -23.10 32.87
N GLY A 232 3.61 -21.77 32.99
CA GLY A 232 4.74 -20.98 33.50
C GLY A 232 4.71 -20.57 34.97
N THR A 233 3.65 -20.85 35.74
CA THR A 233 3.53 -20.33 37.12
C THR A 233 2.83 -21.26 38.11
N THR A 234 3.61 -22.14 38.75
CA THR A 234 3.37 -22.57 40.15
C THR A 234 4.35 -21.87 41.08
N GLU A 235 4.17 -20.56 41.28
CA GLU A 235 4.60 -19.92 42.53
C GLU A 235 3.46 -19.04 43.05
N LYS A 236 2.85 -19.51 44.14
CA LYS A 236 1.82 -18.80 44.90
C LYS A 236 2.43 -17.54 45.51
N ARG A 237 2.00 -16.36 45.07
CA ARG A 237 1.96 -15.17 45.94
C ARG A 237 0.52 -14.93 46.38
N ASN A 238 0.25 -15.34 47.61
CA ASN A 238 -0.91 -14.86 48.37
C ASN A 238 -0.79 -13.35 48.52
N GLY A 239 -1.80 -12.63 48.03
CA GLY A 239 -1.93 -11.20 48.17
C GLY A 239 -3.26 -10.74 47.59
N ALA A 240 -4.32 -10.96 48.37
CA ALA A 240 -5.66 -10.50 48.08
C ALA A 240 -5.69 -8.97 47.89
N PHE A 241 -6.22 -8.50 46.76
CA PHE A 241 -6.92 -7.23 46.65
C PHE A 241 -7.88 -7.24 45.45
N LEU A 242 -9.16 -7.40 45.78
CA LEU A 242 -10.39 -7.06 45.05
C LEU A 242 -10.42 -7.25 43.52
N ASP A 243 -11.12 -8.33 43.14
CA ASP A 243 -11.77 -8.53 41.84
C ASP A 243 -12.58 -7.30 41.41
N ASP A 244 -12.14 -6.66 40.33
CA ASP A 244 -12.98 -5.81 39.47
C ASP A 244 -12.81 -6.23 37.99
N ALA A 245 -12.68 -7.54 37.76
CA ALA A 245 -12.45 -8.11 36.43
C ALA A 245 -13.74 -8.41 35.64
N SER A 246 -14.92 -8.04 36.15
CA SER A 246 -16.20 -8.35 35.50
C SER A 246 -16.71 -7.29 34.51
N ALA A 247 -16.10 -6.10 34.46
CA ALA A 247 -16.59 -4.99 33.63
C ALA A 247 -15.95 -4.86 32.22
N ILE A 248 -14.88 -5.61 31.90
CA ILE A 248 -14.17 -5.50 30.61
C ILE A 248 -14.65 -6.54 29.59
N SER A 249 -15.42 -7.56 30.00
CA SER A 249 -15.74 -8.72 29.14
C SER A 249 -16.93 -8.53 28.17
N GLU A 250 -17.75 -7.48 28.33
CA GLU A 250 -18.93 -7.30 27.47
C GLU A 250 -18.67 -6.49 26.18
N ASP A 251 -17.66 -5.62 26.15
CA ASP A 251 -17.36 -4.79 24.97
C ASP A 251 -16.54 -5.51 23.88
N LEU A 252 -15.93 -6.65 24.20
CA LEU A 252 -15.15 -7.48 23.27
C LEU A 252 -16.01 -8.31 22.29
N LYS A 253 -17.35 -8.36 22.46
CA LYS A 253 -18.22 -9.25 21.67
C LYS A 253 -18.88 -8.63 20.45
N ARG A 254 -18.75 -7.32 20.22
CA ARG A 254 -19.31 -6.70 19.00
C ARG A 254 -18.29 -6.76 17.86
N ARG A 255 -18.31 -7.90 17.14
CA ARG A 255 -17.55 -8.17 15.90
C ARG A 255 -18.10 -7.31 14.75
N THR A 256 -17.84 -6.02 14.80
CA THR A 256 -18.28 -5.07 13.77
C THR A 256 -17.08 -4.56 12.98
N SER A 257 -17.20 -4.48 11.66
CA SER A 257 -16.16 -3.88 10.83
C SER A 257 -15.90 -2.43 11.25
N THR A 258 -14.63 -2.00 11.15
CA THR A 258 -14.18 -0.67 11.58
C THR A 258 -13.84 0.18 10.36
N ARG A 259 -14.27 1.44 10.38
CA ARG A 259 -13.95 2.47 9.40
C ARG A 259 -12.86 3.36 9.98
N ILE A 260 -11.78 3.56 9.25
CA ILE A 260 -10.64 4.36 9.74
C ILE A 260 -10.25 5.38 8.70
N ARG A 261 -10.07 6.62 9.16
CA ARG A 261 -9.50 7.70 8.36
C ARG A 261 -8.00 7.78 8.60
N ILE A 262 -7.23 7.61 7.54
CA ILE A 262 -5.77 7.73 7.56
C ILE A 262 -5.37 8.94 6.72
N SER A 263 -4.52 9.79 7.27
CA SER A 263 -3.93 10.94 6.59
C SER A 263 -2.40 10.80 6.50
N ALA A 264 -1.73 11.80 5.92
CA ALA A 264 -0.27 11.84 5.83
C ALA A 264 0.43 11.75 7.21
N THR A 265 -0.23 12.16 8.29
CA THR A 265 0.32 12.13 9.65
C THR A 265 -0.02 10.85 10.42
N GLY A 266 -0.76 9.92 9.81
CA GLY A 266 -1.22 8.68 10.42
C GLY A 266 -2.73 8.64 10.63
N ILE A 267 -3.19 7.84 11.60
CA ILE A 267 -4.61 7.68 11.91
C ILE A 267 -5.16 8.99 12.50
N GLN A 268 -6.30 9.46 11.99
CA GLN A 268 -6.99 10.65 12.52
C GLN A 268 -8.25 10.29 13.28
N GLU A 269 -9.12 9.47 12.66
CA GLU A 269 -10.43 9.15 13.20
C GLU A 269 -10.75 7.67 12.93
N ALA A 270 -11.51 7.05 13.83
CA ALA A 270 -12.00 5.68 13.66
C ALA A 270 -13.44 5.55 14.15
N TYR A 271 -14.27 4.80 13.45
CA TYR A 271 -15.69 4.59 13.76
C TYR A 271 -16.08 3.14 13.52
N ARG A 272 -17.01 2.60 14.32
CA ARG A 272 -17.64 1.31 14.01
C ARG A 272 -18.64 1.50 12.87
N VAL A 273 -18.76 0.52 11.98
CA VAL A 273 -19.74 0.59 10.87
C VAL A 273 -21.18 0.72 11.37
N GLU A 274 -21.51 0.12 12.51
CA GLU A 274 -22.86 0.17 13.11
C GLU A 274 -23.13 1.48 13.87
N ASP A 275 -22.08 2.13 14.40
CA ASP A 275 -22.18 3.35 15.21
C ASP A 275 -21.34 4.49 14.60
N ALA A 276 -21.82 5.04 13.48
CA ALA A 276 -21.17 6.17 12.80
C ALA A 276 -21.15 7.48 13.61
N LYS A 277 -21.85 7.54 14.76
CA LYS A 277 -21.95 8.73 15.63
C LYS A 277 -20.89 8.77 16.74
N HIS A 278 -20.34 7.62 17.12
CA HIS A 278 -19.39 7.52 18.23
C HIS A 278 -18.01 7.16 17.70
N GLU A 279 -17.07 8.07 17.89
CA GLU A 279 -15.67 7.86 17.55
C GLU A 279 -15.05 6.79 18.47
N LEU A 280 -14.39 5.81 17.86
CA LEU A 280 -13.56 4.83 18.56
C LEU A 280 -12.25 5.50 18.98
N ARG A 281 -12.02 5.59 20.28
CA ARG A 281 -10.76 6.10 20.82
C ARG A 281 -9.65 5.05 20.75
N ILE A 282 -8.81 5.13 19.73
CA ILE A 282 -7.67 4.22 19.52
C ILE A 282 -6.36 4.92 19.92
N GLN A 283 -6.21 5.20 21.21
CA GLN A 283 -5.07 5.99 21.73
C GLN A 283 -3.71 5.32 21.52
N HIS A 284 -3.65 3.99 21.43
CA HIS A 284 -2.39 3.25 21.26
C HIS A 284 -1.84 3.23 19.83
N LEU A 285 -2.67 3.56 18.83
CA LEU A 285 -2.27 3.68 17.43
C LEU A 285 -2.17 5.15 16.96
N LEU A 286 -2.59 6.10 17.78
CA LEU A 286 -2.43 7.52 17.48
C LEU A 286 -0.95 7.94 17.62
N PRO A 287 -0.47 8.88 16.78
CA PRO A 287 0.89 9.42 16.92
C PRO A 287 1.08 10.00 18.32
N ALA A 288 2.09 9.51 19.04
CA ALA A 288 2.37 10.01 20.39
C ALA A 288 2.82 11.48 20.32
N PRO A 289 2.36 12.35 21.24
CA PRO A 289 2.90 13.70 21.34
C PRO A 289 4.40 13.67 21.64
N PRO A 290 5.20 14.65 21.17
CA PRO A 290 6.66 14.66 21.29
C PRO A 290 7.18 14.66 22.74
N SER A 291 6.30 14.85 23.74
CA SER A 291 6.60 14.87 25.16
C SER A 291 6.43 13.51 25.88
N ALA A 292 6.00 12.45 25.20
CA ALA A 292 5.79 11.13 25.80
C ALA A 292 6.95 10.15 25.49
N SER A 293 7.20 9.22 26.43
CA SER A 293 8.14 8.07 26.37
C SER A 293 8.06 7.30 25.03
N PRO A 294 9.07 6.47 24.64
CA PRO A 294 9.41 6.19 23.24
C PRO A 294 8.17 5.94 22.39
N ALA A 295 7.98 6.80 21.38
CA ALA A 295 6.78 6.85 20.58
C ALA A 295 6.43 5.44 20.08
N SER A 296 5.20 5.00 20.37
CA SER A 296 4.69 3.71 19.89
C SER A 296 4.72 3.70 18.36
N THR A 297 5.49 2.80 17.77
CA THR A 297 5.59 2.59 16.32
C THR A 297 4.40 1.80 15.78
N ALA A 298 3.49 1.32 16.64
CA ALA A 298 2.34 0.53 16.25
C ALA A 298 1.41 1.25 15.26
N GLY A 299 1.13 2.54 15.49
CA GLY A 299 0.34 3.36 14.56
C GLY A 299 1.00 3.53 13.19
N PHE A 300 2.33 3.66 13.18
CA PHE A 300 3.11 3.77 11.95
C PHE A 300 3.06 2.48 11.12
N TRP A 301 3.35 1.33 11.76
CA TRP A 301 3.30 0.03 11.10
C TRP A 301 1.88 -0.32 10.63
N PHE A 302 0.86 0.05 11.42
CA PHE A 302 -0.54 -0.07 11.03
C PHE A 302 -0.84 0.71 9.75
N CYS A 303 -0.45 1.99 9.67
CA CYS A 303 -0.68 2.81 8.48
C CYS A 303 0.03 2.24 7.26
N CYS A 304 1.30 1.80 7.41
CA CYS A 304 2.04 1.16 6.33
C CYS A 304 1.31 -0.08 5.79
N ALA A 305 0.89 -0.97 6.69
CA ALA A 305 0.18 -2.19 6.33
C ALA A 305 -1.21 -1.96 5.74
N ALA A 306 -1.98 -1.00 6.29
CA ALA A 306 -3.29 -0.64 5.78
C ALA A 306 -3.21 -0.02 4.38
N THR A 307 -2.26 0.89 4.15
CA THR A 307 -1.98 1.43 2.81
C THR A 307 -1.61 0.33 1.84
N ALA A 308 -0.76 -0.62 2.27
CA ALA A 308 -0.31 -1.70 1.43
C ALA A 308 -1.41 -2.70 1.05
N LEU A 309 -2.32 -3.00 1.98
CA LEU A 309 -3.47 -3.86 1.72
C LEU A 309 -4.47 -3.24 0.72
N GLN A 310 -4.61 -1.91 0.74
CA GLN A 310 -5.69 -1.20 0.04
C GLN A 310 -5.26 -0.53 -1.26
N ALA A 311 -3.97 -0.31 -1.51
CA ALA A 311 -3.55 0.35 -2.75
C ALA A 311 -3.94 -0.39 -4.04
N PRO A 312 -3.98 -1.74 -4.11
CA PRO A 312 -4.52 -2.44 -5.29
C PRO A 312 -5.98 -2.08 -5.58
N GLN A 313 -6.72 -1.61 -4.57
CA GLN A 313 -8.12 -1.21 -4.66
C GLN A 313 -8.29 0.32 -4.78
N GLY A 314 -7.19 1.07 -5.00
CA GLY A 314 -7.19 2.53 -5.05
C GLY A 314 -7.44 3.22 -3.69
N GLY A 315 -7.37 2.46 -2.59
CA GLY A 315 -8.08 2.79 -1.34
C GLY A 315 -7.37 3.69 -0.32
N LEU A 316 -6.07 4.00 -0.45
CA LEU A 316 -5.43 5.09 0.32
C LEU A 316 -4.28 5.71 -0.46
N TRP A 317 -4.40 6.98 -0.78
CA TRP A 317 -3.34 7.75 -1.42
C TRP A 317 -2.79 8.88 -0.53
N SER A 318 -3.33 9.07 0.68
CA SER A 318 -2.93 10.13 1.62
C SER A 318 -1.69 9.79 2.46
N PHE A 319 -1.39 8.50 2.68
CA PHE A 319 -0.24 8.06 3.45
C PHE A 319 0.77 7.33 2.54
N THR A 320 2.00 7.86 2.49
CA THR A 320 3.10 7.23 1.77
C THR A 320 3.96 6.41 2.70
N ILE A 321 4.18 5.15 2.34
CA ILE A 321 5.11 4.26 3.05
C ILE A 321 6.54 4.80 2.85
N PRO A 322 7.29 5.06 3.93
CA PRO A 322 8.66 5.59 3.79
C PRO A 322 9.56 4.66 2.97
N PRO A 323 10.49 5.23 2.16
CA PRO A 323 11.34 4.46 1.27
C PRO A 323 12.21 3.44 2.01
N ASP A 324 12.65 3.74 3.23
CA ASP A 324 13.44 2.83 4.08
C ASP A 324 12.68 1.53 4.40
N ILE A 325 11.36 1.61 4.58
CA ILE A 325 10.51 0.45 4.87
C ILE A 325 10.27 -0.36 3.59
N LEU A 326 10.11 0.31 2.45
CA LEU A 326 10.02 -0.38 1.16
C LEU A 326 11.33 -1.08 0.82
N ALA A 327 12.48 -0.45 1.08
CA ALA A 327 13.79 -1.08 0.91
C ALA A 327 13.94 -2.29 1.84
N LEU A 328 13.54 -2.17 3.11
CA LEU A 328 13.50 -3.27 4.07
C LEU A 328 12.72 -4.48 3.52
N ALA A 329 11.52 -4.24 2.96
CA ALA A 329 10.66 -5.28 2.42
C ALA A 329 11.23 -5.96 1.15
N ARG A 330 12.16 -5.31 0.44
CA ARG A 330 12.82 -5.85 -0.76
C ARG A 330 14.04 -6.70 -0.45
N HIS A 331 14.78 -6.37 0.61
CA HIS A 331 16.02 -7.06 0.90
C HIS A 331 15.80 -8.46 1.49
N SER A 332 16.71 -9.37 1.17
CA SER A 332 16.81 -10.65 1.86
C SER A 332 17.47 -10.43 3.22
N THR A 333 16.68 -10.49 4.29
CA THR A 333 17.13 -10.14 5.65
C THR A 333 17.27 -11.33 6.59
N VAL A 334 16.51 -12.41 6.38
CA VAL A 334 16.43 -13.54 7.32
C VAL A 334 17.34 -14.68 6.86
N PRO A 335 18.32 -15.14 7.66
CA PRO A 335 19.17 -16.28 7.32
C PRO A 335 18.37 -17.59 7.20
N CYS A 336 18.67 -18.42 6.18
CA CYS A 336 17.95 -19.66 5.93
C CYS A 336 18.08 -20.68 7.06
N GLY A 337 19.28 -20.79 7.66
CA GLY A 337 19.52 -21.72 8.77
C GLY A 337 18.70 -21.36 10.01
N VAL A 338 18.39 -20.08 10.22
CA VAL A 338 17.49 -19.66 11.32
C VAL A 338 16.08 -20.19 11.10
N MET A 339 15.57 -20.17 9.86
CA MET A 339 14.24 -20.70 9.54
C MET A 339 14.15 -22.22 9.81
N VAL A 340 15.25 -22.95 9.57
CA VAL A 340 15.34 -24.38 9.90
C VAL A 340 15.41 -24.61 11.40
N LEU A 341 16.22 -23.83 12.14
CA LEU A 341 16.30 -23.95 13.59
C LEU A 341 14.98 -23.59 14.30
N LEU A 342 14.14 -22.78 13.67
CA LEU A 342 12.78 -22.46 14.12
C LEU A 342 11.75 -23.51 13.68
N GLU A 343 12.16 -24.58 12.99
CA GLU A 343 11.27 -25.65 12.49
C GLU A 343 10.18 -25.14 11.52
N THR A 344 10.42 -23.99 10.87
CA THR A 344 9.50 -23.42 9.87
C THR A 344 9.76 -23.94 8.46
N MET A 345 11.00 -24.36 8.19
CA MET A 345 11.46 -24.94 6.93
C MET A 345 12.30 -26.19 7.22
N THR A 346 12.36 -27.11 6.27
CA THR A 346 13.22 -28.30 6.38
C THR A 346 14.59 -28.06 5.73
N ASP A 347 15.60 -28.85 6.13
CA ASP A 347 16.96 -28.77 5.55
C ASP A 347 16.96 -28.97 4.02
N ASP A 348 15.99 -29.69 3.46
CA ASP A 348 15.86 -29.92 2.00
C ASP A 348 15.32 -28.70 1.22
N GLU A 349 14.64 -27.78 1.90
CA GLU A 349 14.02 -26.59 1.27
C GLU A 349 14.98 -25.40 1.17
N VAL A 350 16.16 -25.50 1.80
CA VAL A 350 17.14 -24.41 1.89
C VAL A 350 18.52 -24.85 1.38
N PRO A 351 19.36 -23.90 0.91
CA PRO A 351 20.75 -24.20 0.58
C PRO A 351 21.49 -24.77 1.79
N ALA A 352 22.44 -25.68 1.53
CA ALA A 352 23.27 -26.28 2.57
C ALA A 352 23.99 -25.19 3.39
N TRP A 353 23.71 -25.17 4.69
CA TRP A 353 24.20 -24.14 5.61
C TRP A 353 24.92 -24.72 6.83
N ARG A 354 24.60 -25.95 7.23
CA ARG A 354 25.19 -26.65 8.38
C ARG A 354 26.47 -27.38 7.96
N THR A 355 27.53 -27.26 8.75
CA THR A 355 28.73 -28.08 8.54
C THR A 355 28.46 -29.55 8.95
N PRO A 356 28.82 -30.54 8.11
CA PRO A 356 28.65 -31.94 8.46
C PRO A 356 29.58 -32.31 9.62
N TYR A 357 29.02 -32.87 10.69
CA TYR A 357 29.75 -33.26 11.88
C TYR A 357 30.44 -34.62 11.69
N ASP A 358 31.75 -34.69 11.98
CA ASP A 358 32.52 -35.92 11.91
C ASP A 358 32.59 -36.62 13.28
N ASP A 359 31.80 -37.69 13.44
CA ASP A 359 31.78 -38.55 14.63
C ASP A 359 33.05 -39.42 14.79
N GLN A 360 33.93 -39.47 13.79
CA GLN A 360 35.04 -40.45 13.79
C GLN A 360 36.00 -40.25 14.96
N ALA A 361 36.31 -39.00 15.31
CA ALA A 361 37.20 -38.69 16.42
C ALA A 361 36.62 -39.17 17.76
N GLU A 362 35.31 -38.98 17.99
CA GLU A 362 34.66 -39.40 19.23
C GLU A 362 34.55 -40.93 19.35
N ARG A 363 34.33 -41.61 18.22
CA ARG A 363 34.34 -43.09 18.16
C ARG A 363 35.72 -43.65 18.49
N LEU A 364 36.78 -43.02 17.98
CA LEU A 364 38.16 -43.43 18.22
C LEU A 364 38.58 -43.20 19.69
N GLU A 365 38.17 -42.08 20.30
CA GLU A 365 38.40 -41.80 21.72
C GLU A 365 37.71 -42.85 22.63
N ARG A 366 36.47 -43.25 22.31
CA ARG A 366 35.76 -44.31 23.03
C ARG A 366 36.47 -45.67 22.91
N GLN A 367 36.98 -45.99 21.72
CA GLN A 367 37.70 -47.25 21.46
C GLN A 367 39.03 -47.32 22.25
N VAL A 368 39.81 -46.24 22.24
CA VAL A 368 41.07 -46.14 23.00
C VAL A 368 40.80 -46.21 24.50
N LYS A 369 39.75 -45.55 24.99
CA LYS A 369 39.38 -45.60 26.42
C LYS A 369 39.01 -47.01 26.87
N ALA A 370 38.24 -47.74 26.06
CA ALA A 370 37.89 -49.14 26.34
C ALA A 370 39.12 -50.06 26.36
N GLN A 371 40.06 -49.88 25.42
CA GLN A 371 41.29 -50.67 25.37
C GLN A 371 42.20 -50.41 26.58
N ASN A 372 42.31 -49.15 27.01
CA ASN A 372 43.07 -48.76 28.20
C ASN A 372 42.45 -49.32 29.49
N GLN A 373 41.12 -49.27 29.64
CA GLN A 373 40.42 -49.87 30.77
C GLN A 373 40.66 -51.39 30.85
N SER A 374 40.64 -52.09 29.71
CA SER A 374 40.95 -53.53 29.67
C SER A 374 42.39 -53.83 30.08
N ARG A 375 43.36 -52.99 29.71
CA ARG A 375 44.76 -53.15 30.11
C ARG A 375 44.94 -52.98 31.62
N VAL A 376 44.36 -51.92 32.19
CA VAL A 376 44.46 -51.65 33.64
C VAL A 376 43.83 -52.80 34.44
N MET A 377 42.68 -53.32 34.02
CA MET A 377 42.06 -54.49 34.68
C MET A 377 42.95 -55.75 34.61
N MET A 378 43.67 -55.96 33.50
CA MET A 378 44.58 -57.09 33.34
C MET A 378 45.84 -56.94 34.21
N GLU A 379 46.35 -55.72 34.37
CA GLU A 379 47.48 -55.40 35.24
C GLU A 379 47.10 -55.57 36.73
N GLU A 380 45.88 -55.16 37.13
CA GLU A 380 45.34 -55.38 38.47
C GLU A 380 45.15 -56.87 38.80
N ALA A 381 44.82 -57.69 37.81
CA ALA A 381 44.71 -59.14 37.94
C ALA A 381 46.06 -59.86 38.14
N ARG A 382 47.19 -59.16 38.01
CA ARG A 382 48.53 -59.71 38.28
C ARG A 382 49.07 -59.37 39.68
N LEU A 383 48.41 -58.47 40.42
CA LEU A 383 48.87 -58.03 41.74
C LEU A 383 48.47 -58.99 42.88
N PRO A 384 49.26 -59.04 43.98
CA PRO A 384 48.92 -59.79 45.20
C PRO A 384 47.60 -59.32 45.85
N PRO A 385 46.86 -60.17 46.59
CA PRO A 385 45.50 -59.90 47.06
C PRO A 385 45.34 -58.58 47.84
N ALA A 386 46.26 -58.29 48.77
CA ALA A 386 46.21 -57.08 49.59
C ALA A 386 46.49 -55.79 48.78
N GLN A 387 47.32 -55.86 47.73
CA GLN A 387 47.61 -54.72 46.86
C GLN A 387 46.51 -54.52 45.79
N ARG A 388 45.83 -55.62 45.40
CA ARG A 388 44.71 -55.59 44.46
C ARG A 388 43.50 -54.83 45.03
N ASP A 389 43.19 -55.00 46.31
CA ASP A 389 42.06 -54.29 46.94
C ASP A 389 42.30 -52.78 47.06
N ALA A 390 43.54 -52.37 47.36
CA ALA A 390 43.92 -50.96 47.35
C ALA A 390 43.90 -50.36 45.93
N ALA A 391 44.41 -51.09 44.93
CA ALA A 391 44.36 -50.69 43.52
C ALA A 391 42.92 -50.58 43.00
N ARG A 392 42.04 -51.51 43.36
CA ARG A 392 40.62 -51.49 42.99
C ARG A 392 39.87 -50.29 43.58
N LYS A 393 40.14 -49.94 44.85
CA LYS A 393 39.57 -48.72 45.47
C LYS A 393 40.05 -47.45 44.78
N SER A 394 41.36 -47.33 44.54
CA SER A 394 41.92 -46.18 43.82
C SER A 394 41.39 -46.08 42.38
N ARG A 395 41.16 -47.20 41.69
CA ARG A 395 40.52 -47.25 40.38
C ARG A 395 39.07 -46.77 40.45
N MET A 396 38.27 -47.24 41.40
CA MET A 396 36.88 -46.79 41.58
C MET A 396 36.80 -45.29 41.85
N GLU A 397 37.72 -44.74 42.66
CA GLU A 397 37.80 -43.30 42.93
C GLU A 397 38.18 -42.51 41.66
N ARG A 398 39.15 -43.00 40.87
CA ARG A 398 39.52 -42.39 39.58
C ARG A 398 38.41 -42.47 38.55
N GLU A 399 37.75 -43.62 38.42
CA GLU A 399 36.61 -43.83 37.52
C GLU A 399 35.43 -42.92 37.88
N ALA A 400 35.16 -42.70 39.16
CA ALA A 400 34.13 -41.76 39.60
C ALA A 400 34.48 -40.30 39.25
N MET A 401 35.75 -39.90 39.44
CA MET A 401 36.25 -38.58 39.05
C MET A 401 36.21 -38.38 37.52
N ASP A 402 36.64 -39.39 36.77
CA ASP A 402 36.64 -39.40 35.30
C ASP A 402 35.23 -39.38 34.74
N PHE A 403 34.28 -40.08 35.37
CA PHE A 403 32.86 -40.04 34.98
C PHE A 403 32.27 -38.64 35.16
N HIS A 404 32.57 -37.97 36.28
CA HIS A 404 32.11 -36.60 36.51
C HIS A 404 32.72 -35.61 35.50
N ASN A 405 34.03 -35.73 35.24
CA ASN A 405 34.73 -34.90 34.27
C ASN A 405 34.23 -35.13 32.84
N ASP A 406 34.02 -36.39 32.43
CA ASP A 406 33.44 -36.76 31.15
C ASP A 406 32.03 -36.20 30.98
N HIS A 407 31.19 -36.30 32.02
CA HIS A 407 29.83 -35.79 31.98
C HIS A 407 29.82 -34.27 31.77
N ARG A 408 30.68 -33.55 32.52
CA ARG A 408 30.85 -32.10 32.36
C ARG A 408 31.39 -31.74 30.96
N ARG A 409 32.36 -32.50 30.45
CA ARG A 409 32.92 -32.32 29.10
C ARG A 409 31.87 -32.53 28.02
N ARG A 410 31.03 -33.57 28.13
CA ARG A 410 29.92 -33.81 27.19
C ARG A 410 28.91 -32.68 27.20
N ILE A 411 28.52 -32.18 28.38
CA ILE A 411 27.61 -31.03 28.48
C ILE A 411 28.23 -29.80 27.79
N LEU A 412 29.50 -29.49 28.07
CA LEU A 412 30.20 -28.37 27.47
C LEU A 412 30.32 -28.52 25.94
N MET A 413 30.64 -29.71 25.44
CA MET A 413 30.71 -29.99 24.00
C MET A 413 29.35 -29.85 23.32
N LEU A 414 28.27 -30.35 23.95
CA LEU A 414 26.92 -30.19 23.44
C LEU A 414 26.48 -28.73 23.42
N GLN A 415 26.86 -27.94 24.43
CA GLN A 415 26.62 -26.50 24.45
C GLN A 415 27.41 -25.80 23.34
N GLN A 416 28.71 -26.05 23.22
CA GLN A 416 29.55 -25.51 22.14
C GLN A 416 29.01 -25.88 20.76
N ARG A 417 28.51 -27.10 20.59
CA ARG A 417 27.89 -27.55 19.33
C ARG A 417 26.62 -26.78 19.01
N ARG A 418 25.71 -26.64 19.98
CA ARG A 418 24.49 -25.82 19.81
C ARG A 418 24.84 -24.38 19.50
N GLU A 419 25.86 -23.83 20.15
CA GLU A 419 26.32 -22.47 19.90
C GLU A 419 26.92 -22.32 18.50
N ALA A 420 27.78 -23.24 18.08
CA ALA A 420 28.35 -23.26 16.74
C ALA A 420 27.25 -23.35 15.67
N GLU A 421 26.28 -24.24 15.85
CA GLU A 421 25.14 -24.39 14.96
C GLU A 421 24.29 -23.11 14.89
N THR A 422 24.04 -22.44 16.03
CA THR A 422 23.32 -21.15 16.03
C THR A 422 24.10 -20.06 15.30
N LEU A 423 25.43 -20.06 15.40
CA LEU A 423 26.29 -19.10 14.71
C LEU A 423 26.32 -19.36 13.20
N GLU A 424 26.45 -20.62 12.78
CA GLU A 424 26.34 -21.03 11.37
C GLU A 424 24.98 -20.66 10.78
N ALA A 425 23.90 -20.91 11.53
CA ALA A 425 22.54 -20.54 11.12
C ALA A 425 22.40 -19.03 10.89
N ILE A 426 22.94 -18.21 11.79
CA ILE A 426 22.88 -16.74 11.69
C ILE A 426 23.73 -16.22 10.50
N GLN A 427 24.84 -16.89 10.18
CA GLN A 427 25.73 -16.52 9.08
C GLN A 427 25.30 -17.09 7.72
N SER A 428 24.28 -17.94 7.70
CA SER A 428 23.78 -18.56 6.49
C SER A 428 23.21 -17.56 5.46
N GLN A 429 22.98 -18.04 4.23
CA GLN A 429 22.43 -17.23 3.16
C GLN A 429 21.07 -16.65 3.53
N ARG A 430 20.85 -15.37 3.21
CA ARG A 430 19.59 -14.69 3.53
C ARG A 430 18.51 -15.00 2.50
N LEU A 431 17.32 -15.27 2.98
CA LEU A 431 16.13 -15.54 2.18
C LEU A 431 15.33 -14.25 1.92
N PRO A 432 14.68 -14.15 0.74
CA PRO A 432 13.75 -13.08 0.45
C PRO A 432 12.49 -13.20 1.32
N ILE A 433 11.92 -12.06 1.72
CA ILE A 433 10.79 -11.97 2.65
C ILE A 433 9.56 -12.75 2.16
N GLY A 434 9.32 -12.83 0.85
CA GLY A 434 8.18 -13.61 0.32
C GLY A 434 8.28 -15.11 0.59
N LEU A 435 9.48 -15.69 0.56
CA LEU A 435 9.68 -17.10 0.90
C LEU A 435 9.50 -17.34 2.41
N VAL A 436 10.04 -16.43 3.22
CA VAL A 436 9.90 -16.44 4.68
C VAL A 436 8.42 -16.38 5.09
N ALA A 437 7.66 -15.45 4.50
CA ALA A 437 6.23 -15.33 4.75
C ALA A 437 5.45 -16.56 4.29
N GLY A 438 5.77 -17.13 3.14
CA GLY A 438 5.15 -18.36 2.65
C GLY A 438 5.36 -19.56 3.59
N ALA A 439 6.58 -19.74 4.11
CA ALA A 439 6.88 -20.77 5.11
C ALA A 439 6.15 -20.50 6.43
N ASN A 440 6.15 -19.25 6.89
CA ASN A 440 5.47 -18.85 8.11
C ASN A 440 3.94 -18.98 8.03
N LEU A 441 3.31 -18.80 6.85
CA LEU A 441 1.89 -19.09 6.66
C LEU A 441 1.57 -20.58 6.84
N LYS A 442 2.43 -21.48 6.34
CA LYS A 442 2.30 -22.93 6.59
C LYS A 442 2.44 -23.24 8.07
N PHE A 443 3.44 -22.64 8.73
CA PHE A 443 3.65 -22.76 10.18
C PHE A 443 2.42 -22.29 10.97
N LEU A 444 1.87 -21.12 10.66
CA LEU A 444 0.68 -20.57 11.31
C LEU A 444 -0.54 -21.48 11.12
N LYS A 445 -0.72 -22.06 9.93
CA LYS A 445 -1.78 -23.05 9.71
C LYS A 445 -1.68 -24.23 10.67
N HIS A 446 -0.49 -24.82 10.79
CA HIS A 446 -0.27 -25.96 11.67
C HIS A 446 -0.41 -25.60 13.15
N ARG A 447 0.13 -24.45 13.56
CA ARG A 447 0.14 -24.03 14.96
C ARG A 447 -1.22 -23.54 15.45
N LEU A 448 -1.95 -22.80 14.63
CA LEU A 448 -3.29 -22.25 14.94
C LEU A 448 -4.43 -23.19 14.53
N ARG A 449 -4.11 -24.36 13.95
CA ARG A 449 -5.08 -25.39 13.50
C ARG A 449 -6.15 -24.83 12.54
N LEU A 450 -5.72 -23.98 11.59
CA LEU A 450 -6.62 -23.38 10.60
C LEU A 450 -7.03 -24.41 9.54
N GLY A 451 -8.31 -24.41 9.16
CA GLY A 451 -8.87 -25.38 8.20
C GLY A 451 -8.31 -25.24 6.78
N VAL A 452 -7.99 -24.00 6.37
CA VAL A 452 -7.46 -23.66 5.04
C VAL A 452 -6.17 -22.85 5.20
N VAL A 453 -5.25 -22.91 4.22
CA VAL A 453 -4.11 -21.97 4.20
C VAL A 453 -4.69 -20.58 3.93
N PRO A 454 -4.62 -19.64 4.89
CA PRO A 454 -5.20 -18.33 4.69
C PRO A 454 -4.39 -17.56 3.63
N SER A 455 -5.08 -16.79 2.79
CA SER A 455 -4.41 -15.89 1.86
C SER A 455 -3.67 -14.79 2.63
N LEU A 456 -2.58 -14.29 2.05
CA LEU A 456 -1.77 -13.25 2.67
C LEU A 456 -2.61 -12.00 3.03
N SER A 457 -3.51 -11.58 2.13
CA SER A 457 -4.41 -10.44 2.33
C SER A 457 -5.37 -10.65 3.50
N THR A 458 -5.95 -11.84 3.63
CA THR A 458 -6.86 -12.17 4.75
C THR A 458 -6.12 -12.18 6.09
N VAL A 459 -4.91 -12.75 6.15
CA VAL A 459 -4.10 -12.73 7.38
C VAL A 459 -3.76 -11.31 7.79
N VAL A 460 -3.35 -10.46 6.86
CA VAL A 460 -3.03 -9.06 7.18
C VAL A 460 -4.27 -8.27 7.57
N GLU A 461 -5.42 -8.50 6.95
CA GLU A 461 -6.68 -7.87 7.37
C GLU A 461 -7.04 -8.25 8.82
N HIS A 462 -6.84 -9.52 9.20
CA HIS A 462 -7.02 -9.99 10.58
C HIS A 462 -5.99 -9.39 11.55
N ILE A 463 -4.73 -9.24 11.13
CA ILE A 463 -3.68 -8.57 11.92
C ILE A 463 -4.08 -7.11 12.18
N LEU A 464 -4.48 -6.36 11.15
CA LEU A 464 -4.93 -4.98 11.29
C LEU A 464 -6.13 -4.89 12.23
N HIS A 465 -7.11 -5.78 12.08
CA HIS A 465 -8.24 -5.86 12.99
C HIS A 465 -7.80 -6.12 14.44
N GLY A 466 -6.86 -7.05 14.66
CA GLY A 466 -6.30 -7.33 15.98
C GLY A 466 -5.56 -6.15 16.59
N MET A 467 -4.80 -5.39 15.79
CA MET A 467 -4.14 -4.16 16.25
C MET A 467 -5.12 -3.08 16.73
N LEU A 468 -6.33 -3.03 16.17
CA LEU A 468 -7.36 -2.07 16.60
C LEU A 468 -7.98 -2.45 17.94
N GLN A 469 -8.14 -3.74 18.19
CA GLN A 469 -8.83 -4.26 19.37
C GLN A 469 -7.92 -4.38 20.58
N ASP A 470 -6.67 -4.81 20.38
CA ASP A 470 -5.73 -5.06 21.47
C ASP A 470 -4.45 -4.23 21.34
N SER A 471 -4.25 -3.35 22.32
CA SER A 471 -3.05 -2.52 22.45
C SER A 471 -1.78 -3.32 22.73
N SER A 472 -1.89 -4.44 23.44
CA SER A 472 -0.76 -5.28 23.82
C SER A 472 -0.25 -6.07 22.63
N PHE A 473 -1.15 -6.66 21.83
CA PHE A 473 -0.86 -7.28 20.54
C PHE A 473 -0.22 -6.29 19.57
N ALA A 474 -0.82 -5.10 19.40
CA ALA A 474 -0.28 -4.07 18.50
C ALA A 474 1.15 -3.66 18.86
N ARG A 475 1.43 -3.50 20.16
CA ARG A 475 2.77 -3.15 20.66
C ARG A 475 3.77 -4.29 20.45
N ARG A 476 3.37 -5.53 20.70
CA ARG A 476 4.26 -6.68 20.54
C ARG A 476 4.67 -6.87 19.08
N LEU A 477 3.69 -6.76 18.18
CA LEU A 477 3.93 -6.82 16.75
C LEU A 477 4.83 -5.67 16.27
N SER A 478 4.61 -4.45 16.76
CA SER A 478 5.44 -3.30 16.39
C SER A 478 6.88 -3.46 16.90
N VAL A 479 7.08 -3.99 18.10
CA VAL A 479 8.41 -4.30 18.64
C VAL A 479 9.12 -5.35 17.79
N MET A 480 8.42 -6.41 17.36
CA MET A 480 9.00 -7.42 16.47
C MET A 480 9.39 -6.83 15.10
N LEU A 481 8.57 -5.95 14.53
CA LEU A 481 8.88 -5.24 13.28
C LEU A 481 10.06 -4.26 13.43
N ASP A 482 10.17 -3.57 14.57
CA ASP A 482 11.29 -2.68 14.88
C ASP A 482 12.59 -3.46 15.11
N LEU A 483 12.52 -4.62 15.77
CA LEU A 483 13.64 -5.56 15.85
C LEU A 483 14.05 -6.02 14.46
N TRP A 484 13.07 -6.35 13.61
CA TRP A 484 13.36 -6.76 12.22
C TRP A 484 14.08 -5.66 11.45
N LYS A 485 13.56 -4.44 11.53
CA LYS A 485 14.17 -3.26 10.94
C LYS A 485 15.59 -3.05 11.45
N SER A 486 15.82 -3.18 12.76
CA SER A 486 17.14 -2.93 13.37
C SER A 486 18.20 -3.90 12.85
N TRP A 487 17.89 -5.19 12.71
CA TRP A 487 18.87 -6.17 12.22
C TRP A 487 19.11 -6.08 10.72
N ALA A 488 18.09 -5.70 9.95
CA ALA A 488 18.26 -5.46 8.52
C ALA A 488 19.19 -4.26 8.27
N GLN A 489 19.06 -3.19 9.08
CA GLN A 489 19.91 -2.00 9.00
C GLN A 489 21.31 -2.23 9.57
N SER A 490 21.44 -3.07 10.62
CA SER A 490 22.74 -3.39 11.25
C SER A 490 23.59 -4.38 10.44
N GLY A 491 23.15 -4.76 9.24
CA GLY A 491 23.90 -5.64 8.36
C GLY A 491 23.73 -7.13 8.66
N GLY A 492 22.77 -7.55 9.50
CA GLY A 492 22.48 -8.96 9.76
C GLY A 492 21.82 -9.22 11.12
N MET A 493 21.29 -10.44 11.26
CA MET A 493 20.70 -10.95 12.50
C MET A 493 21.80 -11.26 13.53
N THR A 494 21.55 -11.02 14.82
CA THR A 494 22.48 -11.34 15.91
C THR A 494 21.91 -12.48 16.77
N LYS A 495 22.72 -13.04 17.68
CA LYS A 495 22.26 -14.09 18.61
C LYS A 495 21.09 -13.60 19.49
N SER A 496 21.11 -12.33 19.92
CA SER A 496 19.99 -11.76 20.70
C SER A 496 18.71 -11.65 19.87
N HIS A 497 18.81 -11.24 18.60
CA HIS A 497 17.65 -11.21 17.70
C HIS A 497 17.08 -12.61 17.48
N TYR A 498 17.94 -13.63 17.31
CA TYR A 498 17.49 -15.01 17.21
C TYR A 498 16.75 -15.51 18.44
N LEU A 499 17.26 -15.23 19.64
CA LEU A 499 16.58 -15.62 20.88
C LEU A 499 15.23 -14.93 21.01
N ALA A 500 15.13 -13.63 20.69
CA ALA A 500 13.86 -12.90 20.71
C ALA A 500 12.83 -13.48 19.72
N VAL A 501 13.26 -13.84 18.50
CA VAL A 501 12.39 -14.49 17.51
C VAL A 501 11.97 -15.90 17.95
N LYS A 502 12.87 -16.63 18.61
CA LYS A 502 12.57 -17.97 19.13
C LYS A 502 11.58 -17.93 20.29
N GLU A 503 11.65 -16.91 21.14
CA GLU A 503 10.70 -16.70 22.25
C GLU A 503 9.29 -16.38 21.72
N ASP A 504 9.17 -15.58 20.66
CA ASP A 504 7.87 -15.21 20.07
C ASP A 504 7.80 -15.46 18.55
N GLN A 505 7.82 -16.74 18.20
CA GLN A 505 7.78 -17.20 16.82
C GLN A 505 6.44 -16.87 16.12
N VAL A 506 5.34 -16.80 16.87
CA VAL A 506 4.02 -16.48 16.32
C VAL A 506 3.98 -15.03 15.85
N THR A 507 4.44 -14.09 16.69
CA THR A 507 4.52 -12.69 16.29
C THR A 507 5.50 -12.47 15.13
N PHE A 508 6.63 -13.21 15.11
CA PHE A 508 7.55 -13.19 13.96
C PHE A 508 6.87 -13.64 12.66
N ALA A 509 6.09 -14.72 12.71
CA ALA A 509 5.34 -15.21 11.56
C ALA A 509 4.31 -14.17 11.05
N LEU A 510 3.58 -13.51 11.96
CA LEU A 510 2.64 -12.43 11.60
C LEU A 510 3.36 -11.20 11.03
N ALA A 511 4.50 -10.80 11.62
CA ALA A 511 5.34 -9.71 11.12
C ALA A 511 5.86 -10.00 9.71
N SER A 512 6.23 -11.24 9.40
CA SER A 512 6.66 -11.63 8.06
C SER A 512 5.55 -11.48 7.01
N CYS A 513 4.29 -11.73 7.39
CA CYS A 513 3.14 -11.54 6.50
C CYS A 513 2.92 -10.06 6.19
N LEU A 514 3.06 -9.17 7.18
CA LEU A 514 2.98 -7.72 6.97
C LEU A 514 4.06 -7.22 6.02
N LEU A 515 5.31 -7.64 6.20
CA LEU A 515 6.42 -7.25 5.32
C LEU A 515 6.26 -7.81 3.89
N ALA A 516 5.65 -8.99 3.73
CA ALA A 516 5.36 -9.56 2.42
C ALA A 516 4.33 -8.73 1.63
N ILE A 517 3.24 -8.27 2.26
CA ILE A 517 2.29 -7.36 1.58
C ILE A 517 2.97 -6.04 1.21
N LEU A 518 3.84 -5.51 2.07
CA LEU A 518 4.61 -4.30 1.77
C LEU A 518 5.56 -4.47 0.59
N ARG A 519 6.05 -5.70 0.35
CA ARG A 519 6.85 -6.02 -0.82
C ARG A 519 6.00 -6.05 -2.09
N ASP A 520 4.84 -6.70 -2.05
CA ASP A 520 3.96 -6.88 -3.21
C ASP A 520 3.41 -5.53 -3.74
N MET A 521 3.39 -4.51 -2.89
CA MET A 521 3.04 -3.12 -3.26
C MET A 521 3.96 -2.47 -4.29
N VAL A 522 5.17 -2.96 -4.48
CA VAL A 522 6.13 -2.39 -5.44
C VAL A 522 6.40 -3.43 -6.52
N SER A 523 5.65 -3.33 -7.62
CA SER A 523 5.90 -4.13 -8.83
C SER A 523 7.03 -3.50 -9.65
N GLU A 524 8.26 -4.02 -9.54
CA GLU A 524 9.34 -3.59 -10.42
C GLU A 524 9.00 -3.87 -11.90
N PRO A 525 9.27 -2.94 -12.84
CA PRO A 525 10.10 -1.74 -12.72
C PRO A 525 9.37 -0.43 -12.37
N SER A 526 8.04 -0.43 -12.32
CA SER A 526 7.25 0.76 -12.01
C SER A 526 7.20 1.01 -10.49
N GLY A 527 7.34 2.26 -10.06
CA GLY A 527 7.33 2.62 -8.64
C GLY A 527 6.03 2.24 -7.90
N SER A 528 5.88 2.71 -6.67
CA SER A 528 4.59 2.60 -5.97
C SER A 528 3.61 3.62 -6.54
N VAL A 529 2.42 3.18 -6.97
CA VAL A 529 1.35 4.06 -7.49
C VAL A 529 1.04 5.21 -6.55
N VAL A 530 1.00 4.92 -5.24
CA VAL A 530 0.69 5.92 -4.20
C VAL A 530 1.81 6.96 -4.10
N GLY A 531 3.07 6.52 -4.15
CA GLY A 531 4.22 7.42 -4.10
C GLY A 531 4.29 8.32 -5.33
N ASP A 532 4.12 7.74 -6.53
CA ASP A 532 4.15 8.49 -7.78
C ASP A 532 2.98 9.49 -7.84
N LEU A 533 1.78 9.09 -7.43
CA LEU A 533 0.61 9.96 -7.29
C LEU A 533 0.86 11.14 -6.35
N GLN A 534 1.38 10.89 -5.14
CA GLN A 534 1.64 11.98 -4.18
C GLN A 534 2.71 12.97 -4.68
N GLU A 535 3.75 12.46 -5.34
CA GLU A 535 4.78 13.33 -5.91
C GLU A 535 4.21 14.19 -7.03
N CYS A 536 3.38 13.61 -7.89
CA CYS A 536 2.64 14.32 -8.93
C CYS A 536 1.74 15.42 -8.35
N LEU A 537 0.94 15.11 -7.33
CA LEU A 537 0.07 16.07 -6.64
C LEU A 537 0.86 17.19 -5.94
N ARG A 538 2.07 16.91 -5.46
CA ARG A 538 2.96 17.92 -4.88
C ARG A 538 3.49 18.89 -5.93
N ILE A 539 3.78 18.39 -7.14
CA ILE A 539 4.32 19.20 -8.25
C ILE A 539 3.19 20.05 -8.87
N TRP A 540 2.04 19.45 -9.17
CA TRP A 540 0.92 20.13 -9.83
C TRP A 540 -0.22 20.37 -8.85
N LYS A 541 -0.32 21.60 -8.34
CA LYS A 541 -1.47 22.01 -7.50
C LYS A 541 -2.72 22.29 -8.32
N LYS A 542 -2.56 22.82 -9.53
CA LYS A 542 -3.66 23.16 -10.43
C LYS A 542 -3.44 22.50 -11.77
N VAL A 543 -4.52 22.03 -12.37
CA VAL A 543 -4.54 21.41 -13.69
C VAL A 543 -5.65 22.01 -14.54
N ARG A 544 -5.50 21.91 -15.87
CA ARG A 544 -6.51 22.26 -16.85
C ARG A 544 -7.29 21.00 -17.21
N LEU A 545 -8.60 21.03 -17.06
CA LEU A 545 -9.49 19.92 -17.44
C LEU A 545 -10.30 20.33 -18.66
N GLY A 546 -10.24 19.56 -19.75
CA GLY A 546 -11.10 19.80 -20.92
C GLY A 546 -10.81 18.95 -22.13
#